data_AF-A0A6N7FIU5-F1
#
_entry.id   AF-A0A6N7FIU5-F1
#
_cell.length_a   1.000
_cell.length_b   1.000
_cell.length_c   1.000
_cell.angle_alpha   90.00
_cell.angle_beta   90.00
_cell.angle_gamma   90.00
#
_symmetry.space_group_name_H-M   'P 1'
#
loop_
_entity.id
_entity.type
_entity.pdbx_description
1 polymer ?
#
loop_
_entity_poly.entity_id
_entity_poly.type
_entity_poly.pdbx_seq_one_letter_code
_entity_poly.pdbx_strand_id
1 'polypeptide(L)' 'MATWSNWSGGVRCAPDRVVRPSSEEEVASIVAIAARAGHGVRPVGAGHSFSPLGATDGVVVDVGGLTGV' A
#
# COMPACT_ATOMS: atom_id res chain seq x y z
N MET A 1 -0.48 -9.00 12.28
CA MET A 1 -0.98 -7.78 11.61
C MET A 1 0.21 -7.03 11.06
N ALA A 2 0.12 -6.55 9.83
CA ALA A 2 1.16 -5.69 9.29
C ALA A 2 1.07 -4.31 9.95
N THR A 3 2.19 -3.61 10.00
CA THR A 3 2.26 -2.23 10.50
C THR A 3 2.82 -1.37 9.39
N TRP A 4 2.20 -0.22 9.15
CA TRP A 4 2.73 0.78 8.24
C TRP A 4 2.76 2.15 8.93
N SER A 5 3.80 2.92 8.63
CA SER A 5 3.88 4.33 8.99
C SER A 5 4.39 5.16 7.84
N ASN A 6 3.96 6.41 7.74
CA ASN A 6 4.58 7.37 6.84
C ASN A 6 6.04 7.63 7.25
N TRP A 7 6.81 8.29 6.38
CA TRP A 7 8.24 8.54 6.60
C TRP A 7 8.53 9.24 7.95
N SER A 8 7.70 10.23 8.31
CA SER A 8 7.84 10.97 9.57
C SER A 8 7.45 10.17 10.83
N GLY A 9 6.72 9.06 10.66
CA GLY A 9 6.10 8.30 11.74
C GLY A 9 4.84 8.92 12.35
N GLY A 10 4.36 10.07 11.85
CA GLY A 10 3.16 10.77 12.34
C GLY A 10 1.84 10.15 11.87
N VAL A 11 1.82 9.48 10.72
CA VAL A 11 0.68 8.68 10.25
C VAL A 11 1.04 7.21 10.40
N ARG A 12 0.13 6.42 10.98
CA ARG A 12 0.30 4.98 11.21
C ARG A 12 -1.01 4.24 10.99
N CYS A 13 -0.94 2.99 10.55
CA CYS A 13 -2.09 2.10 10.48
C CYS A 13 -1.65 0.63 10.60
N ALA A 14 -2.63 -0.27 10.78
CA ALA A 14 -2.44 -1.71 10.85
C ALA A 14 -3.21 -2.37 9.68
N PRO A 15 -2.69 -2.28 8.44
CA PRO A 15 -3.36 -2.85 7.28
C PRO A 15 -3.39 -4.38 7.35
N ASP A 16 -4.34 -5.00 6.67
CA ASP A 16 -4.37 -6.43 6.41
C ASP A 16 -3.03 -6.88 5.78
N ARG A 17 -2.54 -6.13 4.78
CA ARG A 17 -1.26 -6.41 4.09
C ARG A 17 -0.51 -5.15 3.69
N VAL A 18 0.82 -5.29 3.68
CA VAL A 18 1.75 -4.39 2.98
C VAL A 18 2.46 -5.22 1.93
N VAL A 19 2.40 -4.79 0.67
CA VAL A 19 2.99 -5.50 -0.47
C VAL A 19 3.84 -4.54 -1.30
N ARG A 20 4.89 -5.05 -1.95
CA ARG A 20 5.80 -4.28 -2.81
C ARG A 20 5.93 -4.98 -4.16
N PRO A 21 4.98 -4.78 -5.09
CA PRO A 21 5.01 -5.43 -6.39
C PRO A 21 6.18 -4.93 -7.25
N SER A 22 6.64 -5.78 -8.15
CA SER A 22 7.71 -5.53 -9.10
C SER A 22 7.24 -5.45 -10.56
N SER A 23 5.97 -5.74 -10.83
CA SER A 23 5.37 -5.61 -12.16
C SER A 23 3.92 -5.12 -12.13
N GLU A 24 3.42 -4.70 -13.28
CA GLU A 24 2.02 -4.28 -13.46
C GLU A 24 1.04 -5.46 -13.27
N GLU A 25 1.43 -6.67 -13.67
CA GLU A 25 0.64 -7.89 -13.48
C GLU A 25 0.46 -8.24 -12.00
N GLU A 26 1.51 -8.04 -11.20
CA GLU A 26 1.43 -8.21 -9.75
C GLU A 26 0.48 -7.18 -9.14
N VAL A 27 0.54 -5.91 -9.56
CA VAL A 27 -0.41 -4.87 -9.14
C VAL A 27 -1.84 -5.26 -9.46
N ALA A 28 -2.11 -5.69 -10.71
CA ALA A 28 -3.44 -6.11 -11.15
C ALA A 28 -3.96 -7.29 -10.30
N SER A 29 -3.09 -8.26 -10.02
CA SER A 29 -3.41 -9.41 -9.17
C SER A 29 -3.74 -8.99 -7.74
N ILE A 30 -2.96 -8.08 -7.15
CA ILE A 30 -3.19 -7.54 -5.80
C ILE A 30 -4.54 -6.83 -5.72
N VAL A 31 -4.86 -5.97 -6.69
CA VAL A 31 -6.13 -5.25 -6.73
C VAL A 31 -7.30 -6.22 -6.85
N ALA A 32 -7.21 -7.23 -7.72
CA ALA A 32 -8.24 -8.24 -7.88
C ALA A 32 -8.47 -9.06 -6.59
N ILE A 33 -7.39 -9.44 -5.89
CA ILE A 33 -7.46 -10.17 -4.62
C ILE A 33 -8.10 -9.29 -3.53
N ALA A 34 -7.65 -8.05 -3.39
CA ALA A 34 -8.20 -7.11 -2.42
C ALA A 34 -9.70 -6.86 -2.65
N ALA A 35 -10.11 -6.67 -3.91
CA ALA A 35 -11.51 -6.49 -4.28
C ALA A 35 -12.38 -7.69 -3.90
N ARG A 36 -11.91 -8.93 -4.15
CA ARG A 36 -12.62 -10.16 -3.74
C ARG A 36 -12.74 -10.29 -2.22
N ALA A 37 -11.75 -9.77 -1.48
CA ALA A 37 -11.75 -9.75 -0.01
C ALA A 37 -12.54 -8.56 0.58
N GLY A 38 -13.06 -7.63 -0.24
CA GLY A 38 -13.72 -6.42 0.23
C GLY A 38 -12.76 -5.39 0.84
N HIS A 39 -11.45 -5.49 0.56
CA HIS A 39 -10.43 -4.59 1.08
C HIS A 39 -10.16 -3.43 0.12
N GLY A 40 -10.02 -2.23 0.68
CA GLY A 40 -9.49 -1.07 -0.05
C GLY A 40 -7.99 -1.19 -0.31
N VAL A 41 -7.50 -0.54 -1.37
CA VAL A 41 -6.08 -0.52 -1.75
C VAL A 41 -5.57 0.92 -1.70
N ARG A 42 -4.41 1.14 -1.08
CA ARG A 42 -3.72 2.44 -1.04
C ARG A 42 -2.30 2.32 -1.61
N PRO A 43 -1.99 3.00 -2.73
CA PRO A 43 -0.62 3.09 -3.22
C PRO A 43 0.18 4.08 -2.36
N VAL A 44 1.42 3.72 -2.05
CA VAL A 44 2.36 4.53 -1.27
C VAL A 44 3.71 4.54 -1.99
N GLY A 45 4.20 5.74 -2.32
CA GLY A 45 5.58 5.93 -2.77
C GLY A 45 6.52 6.13 -1.59
N ALA A 46 7.30 7.22 -1.58
CA ALA A 46 8.23 7.52 -0.48
C ALA A 46 7.56 7.86 0.87
N GLY A 47 6.22 7.95 0.94
CA GLY A 47 5.50 8.09 2.21
C GLY A 47 5.66 9.44 2.91
N HIS A 48 5.92 10.54 2.18
CA HIS A 48 6.11 11.88 2.77
C HIS A 48 4.80 12.67 3.05
N SER A 49 3.63 12.11 2.75
CA SER A 49 2.38 12.79 3.06
C SER A 49 2.14 12.82 4.58
N PHE A 50 1.83 14.00 5.11
CA PHE A 50 1.38 14.19 6.49
C PHE A 50 -0.13 13.96 6.65
N SER A 51 -0.89 14.08 5.56
CA SER A 51 -2.29 13.66 5.52
C SER A 51 -2.36 12.13 5.50
N PRO A 52 -3.40 11.50 6.09
CA PRO A 52 -3.52 10.05 6.19
C PRO A 52 -3.92 9.38 4.85
N LEU A 53 -3.29 9.78 3.75
CA LEU A 53 -3.57 9.25 2.42
C LEU A 53 -3.06 7.81 2.26
N GLY A 54 -1.97 7.41 2.91
CA GLY A 54 -1.50 6.02 2.85
C GLY A 54 -2.18 5.08 3.83
N ALA A 55 -2.90 5.62 4.82
CA ALA A 55 -3.48 4.83 5.91
C ALA A 55 -4.72 4.06 5.42
N THR A 56 -4.80 2.78 5.78
CA THR A 56 -5.92 1.89 5.49
C THR A 56 -5.88 0.66 6.39
N ASP A 57 -7.05 0.05 6.62
CA ASP A 57 -7.17 -1.28 7.21
C ASP A 57 -7.08 -2.39 6.15
N GLY A 58 -7.11 -2.04 4.86
CA GLY A 58 -6.99 -2.95 3.73
C GLY A 58 -5.55 -3.22 3.32
N VAL A 59 -5.20 -2.94 2.06
CA VAL A 59 -3.89 -3.25 1.49
C VAL A 59 -3.11 -1.96 1.21
N VAL A 60 -1.89 -1.88 1.75
CA VAL A 60 -0.89 -0.88 1.34
C VAL A 60 -0.02 -1.47 0.24
N VAL A 61 0.11 -0.75 -0.87
CA VAL A 61 0.97 -1.11 -2.00
C VAL A 61 2.14 -0.14 -2.07
N ASP A 62 3.33 -0.59 -1.68
CA ASP A 62 4.59 0.12 -1.88
C ASP A 62 4.97 0.06 -3.36
N VAL A 63 4.82 1.18 -4.06
CA VAL A 63 5.14 1.27 -5.49
C VAL A 63 6.63 1.40 -5.77
N GLY A 64 7.48 1.47 -4.75
CA GLY A 64 8.94 1.53 -4.90
C GLY A 64 9.57 0.23 -5.41
N GLY A 65 8.81 -0.84 -5.61
CA GLY A 65 9.23 -2.02 -6.37
C GLY A 65 8.98 -1.91 -7.88
N LEU A 66 8.12 -0.98 -8.32
CA LEU A 66 7.86 -0.72 -9.72
C LEU A 66 8.92 0.25 -10.24
N THR A 67 9.77 -0.22 -11.14
CA THR A 67 10.79 0.61 -11.79
C THR A 67 10.43 0.80 -13.26
N GLY A 68 9.93 1.98 -13.60
CA GLY A 68 9.75 2.48 -14.96
C GLY A 68 10.66 3.69 -15.23
N VAL A 69 10.74 4.13 -16.48
CA VAL A 69 11.70 5.14 -16.99
C VAL A 69 11.58 6.49 -16.31
#